data_AF-A0AAD6C9A8-F1
#
_entry.id   AF-A0AAD6C9A8-F1
#
_cell.length_a   1.000
_cell.length_b   1.000
_cell.length_c   1.000
_cell.angle_alpha   90.00
_cell.angle_beta   90.00
_cell.angle_gamma   90.00
#
_symmetry.space_group_name_H-M   'P 1'
#
loop_
_entity.id
_entity.type
_entity.pdbx_description
1 polymer ?
#
loop_
_entity_poly.entity_id
_entity_poly.type
_entity_poly.pdbx_seq_one_letter_code
_entity_poly.pdbx_strand_id
1 'polypeptide(L)'
;MADRAPQVPAIRHSIFEVPWPMVDLEVTRQLEDADLSSDNDGFPSARHCRKVSLKDSPVSWKIFSKHEDTGAITMQLLRESWNMFKGLGLRDWADDVLGMPSTKMKIFRLYYSRLAFSLFSFLRQVPDEITTYDSIVSTIRTHDRLLYASLLHGLTHAKDRSPYPALTLDTSPITTPVKDLLSHPTNDIICQFAVLETRYQRYCRSVDLANGSYFRTATALLTLVIDQSVVSGSRILTRDILRSFRQISLEGVWNDDCHLKALARRWSCLCHEAEEIAASGRLNTKLLGLSQDLYNHRDFFSLTAILRGLSNGGVELEPVLSAFLDESRNYGQYRLKLHKEPCLPFIYPFIKDLKLGNHKAVQGIFGFLCYHQIFTQAM
;
A
#
# COMPACT_ATOMS: atom_id res chain seq x y z
N MET A 1 -36.47 -38.27 37.52
CA MET A 1 -36.73 -37.51 36.28
C MET A 1 -36.35 -36.08 36.55
N ALA A 2 -35.15 -35.67 36.12
CA ALA A 2 -34.60 -34.35 36.37
C ALA A 2 -34.35 -33.68 35.02
N ASP A 3 -35.04 -32.56 34.79
CA ASP A 3 -34.90 -31.70 33.62
C ASP A 3 -33.48 -31.17 33.51
N ARG A 4 -32.80 -31.50 32.41
CA ARG A 4 -31.58 -30.81 31.97
C ARG A 4 -31.97 -29.84 30.86
N ALA A 5 -31.95 -28.55 31.18
CA ALA A 5 -32.00 -27.47 30.20
C ALA A 5 -30.79 -27.58 29.23
N PRO A 6 -30.96 -27.24 27.94
CA PRO A 6 -29.88 -27.30 26.97
C PRO A 6 -28.86 -26.19 27.26
N GLN A 7 -27.60 -26.59 27.45
CA GLN A 7 -26.46 -25.67 27.54
C GLN A 7 -26.24 -25.00 26.18
N VAL A 8 -26.39 -23.67 26.14
CA VAL A 8 -25.93 -22.84 25.04
C VAL A 8 -24.40 -22.80 25.07
N PRO A 9 -23.69 -23.10 23.97
CA PRO A 9 -22.23 -23.07 23.98
C PRO A 9 -21.73 -21.64 24.16
N ALA A 10 -20.77 -21.48 25.07
CA ALA A 10 -20.03 -20.25 25.27
C ALA A 10 -19.27 -19.89 23.98
N ILE A 11 -19.70 -18.80 23.33
CA ILE A 11 -19.03 -18.21 22.18
C ILE A 11 -17.71 -17.62 22.68
N ARG A 12 -16.59 -18.22 22.27
CA ARG A 12 -15.26 -17.66 22.49
C ARG A 12 -15.18 -16.32 21.76
N HIS A 13 -14.91 -15.25 22.51
CA HIS A 13 -14.52 -13.96 21.97
C HIS A 13 -13.15 -14.09 21.28
N SER A 14 -13.19 -14.45 19.99
CA SER A 14 -12.09 -14.18 19.08
C SER A 14 -12.12 -12.68 18.78
N ILE A 15 -11.02 -12.00 19.09
CA ILE A 15 -10.74 -10.65 18.64
C ILE A 15 -10.56 -10.76 17.11
N PHE A 16 -11.64 -10.56 16.37
CA PHE A 16 -11.66 -10.63 14.91
C PHE A 16 -11.16 -9.30 14.33
N GLU A 17 -10.05 -9.37 13.59
CA GLU A 17 -9.60 -8.33 12.68
C GLU A 17 -10.70 -8.06 11.66
N VAL A 18 -11.28 -6.87 11.73
CA VAL A 18 -12.28 -6.38 10.80
C VAL A 18 -11.60 -6.23 9.42
N PRO A 19 -12.21 -6.62 8.29
CA PRO A 19 -11.55 -6.63 6.96
C PRO A 19 -11.31 -5.24 6.36
N TRP A 20 -11.27 -4.23 7.21
CA TRP A 20 -11.03 -2.84 6.90
C TRP A 20 -9.65 -2.51 7.46
N PRO A 21 -8.63 -2.27 6.61
CA PRO A 21 -7.27 -1.99 7.04
C PRO A 21 -7.21 -0.54 7.56
N MET A 22 -7.84 -0.30 8.71
CA MET A 22 -7.64 0.93 9.48
C MET A 22 -6.53 0.75 10.53
N VAL A 23 -5.99 -0.47 10.67
CA VAL A 23 -5.10 -0.88 11.75
C VAL A 23 -3.63 -1.03 11.32
N ASP A 24 -3.32 -1.04 10.02
CA ASP A 24 -1.95 -1.28 9.51
C ASP A 24 -0.98 -0.08 9.65
N LEU A 25 -1.38 1.02 10.30
CA LEU A 25 -0.53 2.20 10.49
C LEU A 25 0.50 2.04 11.62
N GLU A 26 0.32 1.08 12.53
CA GLU A 26 1.14 0.97 13.75
C GLU A 26 2.55 0.39 13.51
N VAL A 27 2.71 -0.51 12.54
CA VAL A 27 4.01 -1.16 12.23
C VAL A 27 4.97 -0.20 11.53
N THR A 28 4.44 0.80 10.82
CA THR A 28 5.25 1.78 10.08
C THR A 28 5.89 2.82 11.01
N ARG A 29 5.27 3.12 12.16
CA ARG A 29 5.75 4.13 13.13
C ARG A 29 7.03 3.72 13.86
N GLN A 30 7.22 2.43 14.11
CA GLN A 30 8.42 1.94 14.82
C GLN A 30 9.72 2.14 14.04
N LEU A 31 9.66 2.38 12.74
CA LEU A 31 10.82 2.71 11.89
C LEU A 31 11.08 4.22 11.80
N GLU A 32 10.12 5.07 12.18
CA GLU A 32 10.20 6.53 12.05
C GLU A 32 10.77 7.22 13.31
N ASP A 33 10.61 6.63 14.50
CA ASP A 33 11.00 7.26 15.77
C ASP A 33 12.50 7.16 16.12
N ALA A 34 13.35 6.67 15.20
CA ALA A 34 14.77 6.43 15.47
C ALA A 34 15.75 7.50 14.96
N ASP A 35 15.32 8.55 14.25
CA ASP A 35 16.24 9.54 13.66
C ASP A 35 15.80 11.00 13.88
N LEU A 36 16.29 11.61 14.96
CA LEU A 36 16.45 13.06 15.07
C LEU A 36 17.85 13.39 15.62
N SER A 37 18.85 13.46 14.75
CA SER A 37 19.94 14.45 14.82
C SER A 37 20.98 14.23 13.71
N SER A 38 21.18 15.20 12.82
CA SER A 38 22.45 15.96 12.75
C SER A 38 22.49 16.87 11.52
N ASP A 39 23.24 17.95 11.67
CA ASP A 39 23.33 19.14 10.82
C ASP A 39 24.01 18.98 9.45
N ASN A 40 23.60 19.92 8.57
CA ASN A 40 24.30 20.66 7.50
C ASN A 40 25.77 20.32 7.14
N ASP A 41 26.07 20.24 5.83
CA ASP A 41 26.78 21.31 5.09
C ASP A 41 27.14 20.96 3.62
N GLY A 42 27.01 21.95 2.73
CA GLY A 42 27.98 22.26 1.66
C GLY A 42 27.97 21.49 0.32
N PHE A 43 27.41 22.11 -0.74
CA PHE A 43 27.69 21.75 -2.15
C PHE A 43 29.10 22.18 -2.59
N PRO A 44 29.72 21.45 -3.54
CA PRO A 44 30.28 22.16 -4.70
C PRO A 44 30.05 21.48 -6.05
N SER A 45 30.16 22.34 -7.07
CA SER A 45 29.89 22.12 -8.49
C SER A 45 31.08 21.50 -9.26
N ALA A 46 30.72 20.57 -10.15
CA ALA A 46 31.23 20.25 -11.49
C ALA A 46 32.73 19.98 -11.81
N ARG A 47 32.87 18.87 -12.58
CA ARG A 47 33.94 18.45 -13.51
C ARG A 47 35.20 17.82 -12.90
N HIS A 48 35.22 16.48 -12.91
CA HIS A 48 36.25 15.64 -13.57
C HIS A 48 35.83 14.16 -13.40
N CYS A 49 35.86 13.36 -14.46
CA CYS A 49 35.69 11.91 -14.38
C CYS A 49 36.81 11.30 -13.53
N ARG A 50 36.55 11.11 -12.23
CA ARG A 50 37.43 10.38 -11.31
C ARG A 50 36.99 8.92 -11.26
N LYS A 51 37.95 8.01 -11.41
CA LYS A 51 37.82 6.60 -11.03
C LYS A 51 37.23 6.55 -9.63
N VAL A 52 36.02 6.00 -9.50
CA VAL A 52 35.35 5.82 -8.20
C VAL A 52 36.28 4.97 -7.33
N SER A 53 36.81 5.57 -6.27
CA SER A 53 37.67 4.92 -5.30
C SER A 53 36.85 3.93 -4.49
N LEU A 54 37.42 2.76 -4.16
CA LEU A 54 36.79 1.76 -3.28
C LEU A 54 36.37 2.31 -1.90
N LYS A 55 36.87 3.48 -1.50
CA LYS A 55 36.57 4.15 -0.22
C LYS A 55 35.30 5.02 -0.25
N ASP A 56 34.73 5.29 -1.42
CA ASP A 56 33.54 6.16 -1.56
C ASP A 56 32.23 5.36 -1.57
N SER A 57 32.24 4.14 -1.03
CA SER A 57 31.07 3.27 -1.04
C SER A 57 30.13 3.58 0.14
N PRO A 58 28.83 3.79 -0.08
CA PRO A 58 27.85 4.13 0.96
C PRO A 58 27.51 2.97 1.93
N VAL A 59 28.24 1.86 1.90
CA VAL A 59 27.96 0.65 2.68
C VAL A 59 29.11 0.42 3.64
N SER A 60 28.82 0.39 4.94
CA SER A 60 29.79 -0.05 5.95
C SER A 60 29.95 -1.56 5.84
N TRP A 61 30.97 -2.01 5.12
CA TRP A 61 31.24 -3.42 4.78
C TRP A 61 31.58 -4.34 5.98
N LYS A 62 31.25 -3.93 7.21
CA LYS A 62 31.39 -4.71 8.45
C LYS A 62 30.12 -5.47 8.84
N ILE A 63 29.07 -5.46 8.01
CA ILE A 63 27.78 -6.14 8.30
C ILE A 63 27.96 -7.64 8.52
N PHE A 64 28.96 -8.25 7.88
CA PHE A 64 29.25 -9.66 8.07
C PHE A 64 30.35 -9.82 9.10
N SER A 65 29.99 -10.31 10.28
CA SER A 65 30.93 -10.62 11.34
C SER A 65 30.61 -11.97 11.98
N LYS A 66 31.56 -12.45 12.79
CA LYS A 66 31.47 -13.73 13.47
C LYS A 66 30.74 -13.54 14.81
N HIS A 67 29.82 -14.45 15.14
CA HIS A 67 29.14 -14.48 16.44
C HIS A 67 28.34 -13.20 16.81
N GLU A 68 27.91 -12.41 15.82
CA GLU A 68 26.98 -11.31 16.05
C GLU A 68 25.54 -11.80 16.21
N ASP A 69 24.70 -10.99 16.86
CA ASP A 69 23.28 -11.26 16.98
C ASP A 69 22.61 -11.30 15.59
N THR A 70 22.02 -12.44 15.25
CA THR A 70 21.28 -12.64 13.99
C THR A 70 20.16 -11.63 13.79
N GLY A 71 19.53 -11.17 14.87
CA GLY A 71 18.48 -10.14 14.83
C GLY A 71 19.04 -8.80 14.39
N ALA A 72 20.14 -8.36 14.99
CA ALA A 72 20.83 -7.13 14.64
C ALA A 72 21.28 -7.10 13.16
N ILE A 73 21.92 -8.18 12.67
CA ILE A 73 22.35 -8.28 11.27
C ILE A 73 21.13 -8.21 10.33
N THR A 74 20.06 -8.96 10.64
CA THR A 74 18.84 -8.98 9.83
C THR A 74 18.23 -7.59 9.73
N MET A 75 18.08 -6.87 10.84
CA MET A 75 17.52 -5.53 10.87
C MET A 75 18.40 -4.52 10.13
N GLN A 76 19.72 -4.63 10.23
CA GLN A 76 20.63 -3.77 9.48
C GLN A 76 20.48 -4.00 7.97
N LEU A 77 20.46 -5.26 7.52
CA LEU A 77 20.30 -5.60 6.10
C LEU A 77 18.97 -5.09 5.54
N LEU A 78 17.86 -5.26 6.29
CA LEU A 78 16.55 -4.75 5.90
C LEU A 78 16.53 -3.22 5.82
N ARG A 79 17.15 -2.54 6.80
CA ARG A 79 17.25 -1.08 6.81
C ARG A 79 18.04 -0.54 5.62
N GLU A 80 19.20 -1.14 5.33
CA GLU A 80 20.02 -0.73 4.19
C GLU A 80 19.32 -1.00 2.86
N SER A 81 18.68 -2.16 2.72
CA SER A 81 17.87 -2.49 1.54
C SER A 81 16.72 -1.50 1.32
N TRP A 82 16.01 -1.16 2.40
CA TRP A 82 14.96 -0.15 2.38
C TRP A 82 15.47 1.23 1.95
N ASN A 83 16.63 1.66 2.45
CA ASN A 83 17.24 2.94 2.05
C ASN A 83 17.55 2.98 0.54
N MET A 84 17.91 1.84 -0.07
CA MET A 84 18.12 1.76 -1.51
C MET A 84 16.82 1.94 -2.29
N PHE A 85 15.71 1.35 -1.83
CA PHE A 85 14.38 1.56 -2.43
C PHE A 85 13.89 3.00 -2.25
N LYS A 86 14.04 3.58 -1.06
CA LYS A 86 13.67 4.98 -0.77
C LYS A 86 14.38 5.98 -1.70
N GLY A 87 15.62 5.67 -2.09
CA GLY A 87 16.39 6.49 -3.03
C GLY A 87 15.94 6.39 -4.49
N LEU A 88 15.24 5.32 -4.87
CA LEU A 88 14.74 5.09 -6.23
C LEU A 88 13.31 5.61 -6.38
N GLY A 89 13.08 6.40 -7.44
CA GLY A 89 11.72 6.75 -7.86
C GLY A 89 11.18 5.80 -8.91
N LEU A 90 9.89 5.87 -9.18
CA LEU A 90 9.26 5.15 -10.30
C LEU A 90 9.87 5.55 -11.64
N ARG A 91 10.31 6.82 -11.76
CA ARG A 91 11.02 7.30 -12.95
C ARG A 91 12.34 6.58 -13.20
N ASP A 92 13.08 6.19 -12.16
CA ASP A 92 14.34 5.45 -12.32
C ASP A 92 14.09 4.07 -12.96
N TRP A 93 12.96 3.44 -12.63
CA TRP A 93 12.51 2.20 -13.27
C TRP A 93 12.08 2.42 -14.72
N ALA A 94 11.39 3.52 -15.02
CA ALA A 94 11.03 3.88 -16.39
C ALA A 94 12.27 4.12 -17.26
N ASP A 95 13.25 4.87 -16.76
CA ASP A 95 14.51 5.11 -17.45
C ASP A 95 15.24 3.77 -17.72
N ASP A 96 15.32 2.88 -16.72
CA ASP A 96 15.93 1.55 -16.87
C ASP A 96 15.24 0.70 -17.95
N VAL A 97 13.90 0.67 -17.96
CA VAL A 97 13.10 -0.03 -18.98
C VAL A 97 13.32 0.52 -20.39
N LEU A 98 13.51 1.84 -20.51
CA LEU A 98 13.78 2.51 -21.78
C LEU A 98 15.26 2.40 -22.22
N GLY A 99 16.11 1.74 -21.43
CA GLY A 99 17.54 1.65 -21.69
C GLY A 99 18.30 2.96 -21.44
N MET A 100 17.67 3.90 -20.74
CA MET A 100 18.25 5.19 -20.39
C MET A 100 19.17 5.05 -19.16
N PRO A 101 20.30 5.77 -19.12
CA PRO A 101 21.23 5.64 -18.01
C PRO A 101 20.69 6.29 -16.73
N SER A 102 20.34 5.47 -15.72
CA SER A 102 20.10 5.94 -14.34
C SER A 102 21.27 5.59 -13.42
N THR A 103 21.89 6.60 -12.80
CA THR A 103 22.94 6.41 -11.79
C THR A 103 22.38 5.71 -10.56
N LYS A 104 21.16 6.03 -10.14
CA LYS A 104 20.51 5.41 -8.98
C LYS A 104 20.25 3.93 -9.23
N MET A 105 19.77 3.57 -10.42
CA MET A 105 19.56 2.17 -10.79
C MET A 105 20.88 1.38 -10.84
N LYS A 106 21.96 1.99 -11.35
CA LYS A 106 23.30 1.39 -11.32
C LYS A 106 23.77 1.14 -9.88
N ILE A 107 23.62 2.12 -8.99
CA ILE A 107 23.97 2.00 -7.58
C ILE A 107 23.14 0.90 -6.90
N PHE A 108 21.84 0.85 -7.18
CA PHE A 108 20.93 -0.18 -6.69
C PHE A 108 21.37 -1.60 -7.08
N ARG A 109 21.60 -1.86 -8.37
CA ARG A 109 22.06 -3.17 -8.84
C ARG A 109 23.44 -3.53 -8.28
N LEU A 110 24.34 -2.55 -8.17
CA LEU A 110 25.68 -2.74 -7.63
C LEU A 110 25.65 -3.11 -6.14
N TYR A 111 24.76 -2.50 -5.35
CA TYR A 111 24.59 -2.79 -3.93
C TYR A 111 24.31 -4.28 -3.70
N TYR A 112 23.24 -4.82 -4.29
CA TYR A 112 22.86 -6.21 -4.13
C TYR A 112 23.90 -7.19 -4.68
N SER A 113 24.51 -6.86 -5.83
CA SER A 113 25.57 -7.69 -6.42
C SER A 113 26.79 -7.78 -5.51
N ARG A 114 27.18 -6.66 -4.89
CA ARG A 114 28.29 -6.63 -3.93
C ARG A 114 27.92 -7.29 -2.62
N LEU A 115 26.70 -7.11 -2.14
CA LEU A 115 26.22 -7.75 -0.92
C LEU A 115 26.29 -9.27 -1.03
N ALA A 116 25.78 -9.83 -2.13
CA ALA A 116 25.85 -11.26 -2.44
C ALA A 116 27.29 -11.77 -2.52
N PHE A 117 28.19 -11.04 -3.18
CA PHE A 117 29.60 -11.41 -3.32
C PHE A 117 30.37 -11.34 -1.99
N SER A 118 30.09 -10.32 -1.18
CA SER A 118 30.69 -10.14 0.13
C SER A 118 30.27 -11.27 1.08
N LEU A 119 28.98 -11.65 1.09
CA LEU A 119 28.50 -12.80 1.86
C LEU A 119 29.18 -14.10 1.42
N PHE A 120 29.22 -14.36 0.11
CA PHE A 120 29.94 -15.50 -0.45
C PHE A 120 31.39 -15.56 0.03
N SER A 121 32.11 -14.44 -0.08
CA SER A 121 33.52 -14.34 0.30
C SER A 121 33.74 -14.57 1.80
N PHE A 122 32.86 -14.00 2.63
CA PHE A 122 32.87 -14.20 4.08
C PHE A 122 32.67 -15.68 4.46
N LEU A 123 31.63 -16.32 3.91
CA LEU A 123 31.32 -17.73 4.22
C LEU A 123 32.37 -18.71 3.68
N ARG A 124 33.10 -18.35 2.62
CA ARG A 124 34.26 -19.12 2.16
C ARG A 124 35.43 -19.08 3.14
N GLN A 125 35.59 -17.98 3.87
CA GLN A 125 36.62 -17.82 4.90
C GLN A 125 36.18 -18.37 6.26
N VAL A 126 34.87 -18.31 6.56
CA VAL A 126 34.28 -18.73 7.82
C VAL A 126 33.10 -19.69 7.58
N PRO A 127 33.36 -20.95 7.19
CA PRO A 127 32.30 -21.91 6.86
C PRO A 127 31.36 -22.24 8.03
N ASP A 128 31.83 -22.08 9.27
CA ASP A 128 31.05 -22.35 10.48
C ASP A 128 29.83 -21.44 10.63
N GLU A 129 29.83 -20.27 9.96
CA GLU A 129 28.72 -19.31 10.00
C GLU A 129 27.61 -19.62 8.98
N ILE A 130 27.75 -20.66 8.14
CA ILE A 130 26.75 -21.00 7.12
C ILE A 130 25.35 -21.20 7.73
N THR A 131 25.25 -21.89 8.88
CA THR A 131 23.96 -22.13 9.55
C THR A 131 23.35 -20.86 10.13
N THR A 132 24.18 -19.92 10.59
CA THR A 132 23.75 -18.60 11.07
C THR A 132 23.09 -17.83 9.93
N TYR A 133 23.75 -17.78 8.76
CA TYR A 133 23.25 -17.03 7.60
C TYR A 133 22.08 -17.73 6.90
N ASP A 134 21.92 -19.04 7.03
CA ASP A 134 20.66 -19.72 6.66
C ASP A 134 19.45 -19.17 7.43
N SER A 135 19.60 -18.99 8.75
CA SER A 135 18.54 -18.44 9.60
C SER A 135 18.20 -17.00 9.21
N ILE A 136 19.22 -16.17 8.94
CA ILE A 136 19.05 -14.79 8.48
C ILE A 136 18.32 -14.76 7.13
N VAL A 137 18.76 -15.56 6.15
CA VAL A 137 18.13 -15.64 4.82
C VAL A 137 16.67 -16.11 4.93
N SER A 138 16.38 -17.09 5.77
CA SER A 138 15.02 -17.55 6.02
C SER A 138 14.12 -16.45 6.58
N THR A 139 14.64 -15.63 7.51
CA THR A 139 13.90 -14.51 8.11
C THR A 139 13.62 -13.39 7.10
N ILE A 140 14.59 -13.08 6.23
CA ILE A 140 14.47 -12.01 5.23
C ILE A 140 13.45 -12.35 4.13
N ARG A 141 13.25 -13.64 3.84
CA ARG A 141 12.35 -14.11 2.77
C ARG A 141 10.95 -13.48 2.81
N THR A 142 10.39 -13.23 3.98
CA THR A 142 9.03 -12.69 4.14
C THR A 142 8.97 -11.17 4.14
N HIS A 143 10.12 -10.49 4.03
CA HIS A 143 10.22 -9.04 4.18
C HIS A 143 10.78 -8.34 2.93
N ASP A 144 11.77 -8.94 2.26
CA ASP A 144 12.40 -8.34 1.08
C ASP A 144 12.88 -9.40 0.09
N ARG A 145 12.23 -9.46 -1.07
CA ARG A 145 12.50 -10.45 -2.12
C ARG A 145 13.87 -10.24 -2.78
N LEU A 146 14.30 -9.00 -3.02
CA LEU A 146 15.56 -8.74 -3.72
C LEU A 146 16.76 -8.97 -2.80
N LEU A 147 16.63 -8.56 -1.54
CA LEU A 147 17.60 -8.86 -0.50
C LEU A 147 17.70 -10.37 -0.28
N TYR A 148 16.56 -11.06 -0.15
CA TYR A 148 16.51 -12.52 -0.06
C TYR A 148 17.24 -13.19 -1.23
N ALA A 149 16.91 -12.82 -2.47
CA ALA A 149 17.54 -13.41 -3.66
C ALA A 149 19.07 -13.20 -3.67
N SER A 150 19.53 -12.01 -3.27
CA SER A 150 20.95 -11.66 -3.23
C SER A 150 21.71 -12.47 -2.18
N LEU A 151 21.16 -12.58 -0.97
CA LEU A 151 21.80 -13.32 0.12
C LEU A 151 21.76 -14.83 -0.15
N LEU A 152 20.63 -15.34 -0.65
CA LEU A 152 20.50 -16.74 -1.05
C LEU A 152 21.52 -17.11 -2.13
N HIS A 153 21.76 -16.23 -3.10
CA HIS A 153 22.77 -16.42 -4.15
C HIS A 153 24.17 -16.60 -3.54
N GLY A 154 24.59 -15.66 -2.69
CA GLY A 154 25.90 -15.73 -2.04
C GLY A 154 26.06 -16.98 -1.14
N LEU A 155 25.02 -17.31 -0.37
CA LEU A 155 24.98 -18.45 0.53
C LEU A 155 25.03 -19.80 -0.21
N THR A 156 24.24 -19.96 -1.27
CA THR A 156 24.16 -21.20 -2.05
C THR A 156 25.52 -21.52 -2.68
N HIS A 157 26.15 -20.54 -3.33
CA HIS A 157 27.45 -20.75 -3.95
C HIS A 157 28.57 -21.02 -2.92
N ALA A 158 28.48 -20.43 -1.73
CA ALA A 158 29.43 -20.72 -0.66
C ALA A 158 29.29 -22.15 -0.13
N LYS A 159 28.05 -22.61 0.09
CA LYS A 159 27.71 -23.99 0.51
C LYS A 159 28.19 -25.03 -0.50
N ASP A 160 27.89 -24.80 -1.78
CA ASP A 160 28.23 -25.73 -2.86
C ASP A 160 29.72 -25.70 -3.22
N ARG A 161 30.50 -24.80 -2.60
CA ARG A 161 31.92 -24.55 -2.87
C ARG A 161 32.22 -24.26 -4.35
N SER A 162 31.22 -23.79 -5.08
CA SER A 162 31.28 -23.50 -6.51
C SER A 162 31.90 -22.11 -6.79
N PRO A 163 32.36 -21.85 -8.03
CA PRO A 163 32.73 -20.50 -8.45
C PRO A 163 31.54 -19.53 -8.31
N TYR A 164 31.81 -18.26 -8.04
CA TYR A 164 30.76 -17.24 -7.91
C TYR A 164 30.34 -16.69 -9.29
N PRO A 165 29.11 -16.96 -9.76
CA PRO A 165 28.60 -16.35 -10.97
C PRO A 165 28.04 -14.94 -10.70
N ALA A 166 27.94 -14.13 -11.75
CA ALA A 166 27.32 -12.81 -11.65
C ALA A 166 25.86 -12.91 -11.22
N LEU A 167 25.47 -12.12 -10.22
CA LEU A 167 24.09 -12.05 -9.73
C LEU A 167 23.18 -11.47 -10.81
N THR A 168 22.05 -12.14 -11.04
CA THR A 168 20.95 -11.61 -11.87
C THR A 168 19.74 -11.38 -10.99
N LEU A 169 19.38 -10.12 -10.78
CA LEU A 169 18.20 -9.76 -9.99
C LEU A 169 16.95 -9.79 -10.85
N ASP A 170 15.93 -10.49 -10.37
CA ASP A 170 14.61 -10.46 -10.96
C ASP A 170 13.87 -9.17 -10.53
N THR A 171 13.87 -8.18 -11.44
CA THR A 171 13.12 -6.94 -11.28
C THR A 171 11.83 -6.91 -12.11
N SER A 172 11.40 -8.05 -12.67
CA SER A 172 10.19 -8.13 -13.50
C SER A 172 8.91 -7.68 -12.79
N PRO A 173 8.72 -7.88 -11.47
CA PRO A 173 7.51 -7.41 -10.78
C PRO A 173 7.28 -5.89 -10.88
N ILE A 174 8.34 -5.10 -11.08
CA ILE A 174 8.26 -3.64 -11.24
C ILE A 174 8.44 -3.25 -12.70
N THR A 175 9.46 -3.80 -13.37
CA THR A 175 9.82 -3.40 -14.73
C THR A 175 8.79 -3.82 -15.77
N THR A 176 8.14 -4.98 -15.63
CA THR A 176 7.11 -5.43 -16.59
C THR A 176 5.90 -4.49 -16.61
N PRO A 177 5.24 -4.18 -15.46
CA PRO A 177 4.10 -3.26 -15.48
C PRO A 177 4.47 -1.84 -15.94
N VAL A 178 5.67 -1.36 -15.60
CA VAL A 178 6.16 -0.05 -16.07
C VAL A 178 6.40 -0.06 -17.57
N LYS A 179 6.94 -1.15 -18.12
CA LYS A 179 7.11 -1.32 -19.57
C LYS A 179 5.77 -1.36 -20.29
N ASP A 180 4.80 -2.09 -19.76
CA ASP A 180 3.46 -2.19 -20.34
C ASP A 180 2.77 -0.83 -20.38
N LEU A 181 2.92 -0.06 -19.29
CA LEU A 181 2.43 1.32 -19.16
C LEU A 181 3.08 2.25 -20.21
N LEU A 182 4.39 2.17 -20.40
CA LEU A 182 5.14 3.00 -21.35
C LEU A 182 4.91 2.59 -22.82
N SER A 183 4.50 1.35 -23.06
CA SER A 183 4.23 0.85 -24.42
C SER A 183 2.94 1.41 -25.01
N HIS A 184 2.03 1.88 -24.16
CA HIS A 184 0.74 2.46 -24.55
C HIS A 184 0.50 3.79 -23.81
N PRO A 185 1.33 4.82 -24.05
CA PRO A 185 1.26 6.06 -23.29
C PRO A 185 -0.05 6.79 -23.56
N THR A 186 -0.70 7.24 -22.49
CA THR A 186 -1.85 8.15 -22.57
C THR A 186 -1.36 9.60 -22.67
N ASN A 187 -2.24 10.52 -23.10
CA ASN A 187 -1.93 11.95 -23.10
C ASN A 187 -1.57 12.47 -21.69
N ASP A 188 -2.04 11.79 -20.65
CA ASP A 188 -1.85 12.15 -19.25
C ASP A 188 -0.77 11.32 -18.54
N ILE A 189 0.13 10.67 -19.29
CA ILE A 189 1.18 9.79 -18.75
C ILE A 189 2.02 10.49 -17.67
N ILE A 190 2.31 11.79 -17.81
CA ILE A 190 3.04 12.57 -16.79
C ILE A 190 2.25 12.64 -15.48
N CYS A 191 0.92 12.86 -15.56
CA CYS A 191 0.07 12.87 -14.38
C CYS A 191 -0.04 11.46 -13.77
N GLN A 192 -0.14 10.45 -14.62
CA GLN A 192 -0.23 9.05 -14.20
C GLN A 192 1.04 8.62 -13.45
N PHE A 193 2.22 8.98 -13.93
CA PHE A 193 3.48 8.72 -13.23
C PHE A 193 3.55 9.43 -11.87
N ALA A 194 3.07 10.68 -11.78
CA ALA A 194 3.05 11.40 -10.50
C ALA A 194 2.16 10.71 -9.46
N VAL A 195 1.00 10.20 -9.87
CA VAL A 195 0.09 9.42 -8.99
C VAL A 195 0.70 8.07 -8.61
N LEU A 196 1.28 7.38 -9.59
CA LEU A 196 1.90 6.07 -9.37
C LEU A 196 3.17 6.14 -8.52
N GLU A 197 3.86 7.28 -8.43
CA GLU A 197 5.00 7.46 -7.53
C GLU A 197 4.60 7.23 -6.07
N THR A 198 3.51 7.84 -5.61
CA THR A 198 2.97 7.62 -4.24
C THR A 198 2.64 6.14 -4.01
N ARG A 199 2.03 5.50 -4.99
CA ARG A 199 1.72 4.07 -4.92
C ARG A 199 2.98 3.21 -4.87
N TYR A 200 3.99 3.54 -5.66
CA TYR A 200 5.26 2.83 -5.71
C TYR A 200 5.97 2.88 -4.36
N GLN A 201 6.00 4.05 -3.71
CA GLN A 201 6.58 4.19 -2.37
C GLN A 201 5.86 3.31 -1.34
N ARG A 202 4.52 3.21 -1.42
CA ARG A 202 3.73 2.30 -0.58
C ARG A 202 4.01 0.82 -0.90
N TYR A 203 4.08 0.47 -2.19
CA TYR A 203 4.36 -0.89 -2.66
C TYR A 203 5.74 -1.38 -2.20
N CYS A 204 6.76 -0.52 -2.18
CA CYS A 204 8.08 -0.89 -1.68
C CYS A 204 8.11 -1.19 -0.17
N ARG A 205 7.10 -0.74 0.58
CA ARG A 205 6.93 -1.03 2.02
C ARG A 205 5.96 -2.17 2.28
N SER A 206 5.22 -2.64 1.27
CA SER A 206 4.16 -3.61 1.46
C SER A 206 4.66 -5.04 1.33
N VAL A 207 3.89 -5.95 1.90
CA VAL A 207 4.09 -7.40 1.72
C VAL A 207 3.95 -7.84 0.26
N ASP A 208 3.41 -6.99 -0.62
CA ASP A 208 3.26 -7.31 -2.05
C ASP A 208 4.61 -7.48 -2.72
N LEU A 209 5.57 -6.59 -2.45
CA LEU A 209 6.93 -6.70 -3.00
C LEU A 209 7.63 -7.95 -2.45
N ALA A 210 7.50 -8.23 -1.15
CA ALA A 210 8.06 -9.43 -0.52
C ALA A 210 7.50 -10.72 -1.16
N ASN A 211 6.20 -10.74 -1.46
CA ASN A 211 5.54 -11.85 -2.14
C ASN A 211 5.85 -11.90 -3.65
N GLY A 212 6.46 -10.85 -4.21
CA GLY A 212 6.71 -10.72 -5.64
C GLY A 212 5.46 -10.50 -6.48
N SER A 213 4.40 -9.95 -5.87
CA SER A 213 3.23 -9.46 -6.59
C SER A 213 3.66 -8.35 -7.55
N TYR A 214 3.04 -8.29 -8.72
CA TYR A 214 3.35 -7.25 -9.69
C TYR A 214 2.89 -5.86 -9.21
N PHE A 215 3.71 -4.84 -9.48
CA PHE A 215 3.36 -3.45 -9.23
C PHE A 215 2.13 -3.05 -10.05
N ARG A 216 1.08 -2.58 -9.37
CA ARG A 216 -0.20 -2.25 -10.02
C ARG A 216 -0.18 -0.85 -10.62
N THR A 217 -0.27 -0.77 -11.95
CA THR A 217 -0.29 0.50 -12.72
C THR A 217 -1.69 1.00 -13.08
N ALA A 218 -2.74 0.25 -12.75
CA ALA A 218 -4.13 0.66 -13.04
C ALA A 218 -4.56 1.90 -12.23
N THR A 219 -5.10 2.92 -12.88
CA THR A 219 -5.45 4.22 -12.26
C THR A 219 -6.89 4.64 -12.61
N ALA A 220 -7.88 3.83 -12.23
CA ALA A 220 -9.26 3.98 -12.68
C ALA A 220 -9.90 5.32 -12.24
N LEU A 221 -9.70 5.73 -10.98
CA LEU A 221 -10.20 7.00 -10.46
C LEU A 221 -9.50 8.18 -11.14
N LEU A 222 -8.19 8.08 -11.43
CA LEU A 222 -7.47 9.13 -12.16
C LEU A 222 -8.06 9.33 -13.54
N THR A 223 -8.24 8.24 -14.30
CA THR A 223 -8.88 8.28 -15.63
C THR A 223 -10.27 8.89 -15.56
N LEU A 224 -11.09 8.49 -14.58
CA LEU A 224 -12.40 9.09 -14.35
C LEU A 224 -12.31 10.60 -14.09
N VAL A 225 -11.42 11.01 -13.19
CA VAL A 225 -11.22 12.42 -12.82
C VAL A 225 -10.66 13.22 -13.98
N ILE A 226 -9.87 12.66 -14.88
CA ILE A 226 -9.38 13.39 -16.06
C ILE A 226 -10.50 13.51 -17.09
N ASP A 227 -11.08 12.39 -17.50
CA ASP A 227 -11.92 12.29 -18.69
C ASP A 227 -13.36 12.80 -18.48
N GLN A 228 -13.87 12.76 -17.25
CA GLN A 228 -15.26 13.08 -16.96
C GLN A 228 -15.41 14.45 -16.30
N SER A 229 -16.59 15.06 -16.47
CA SER A 229 -17.02 16.16 -15.61
C SER A 229 -17.24 15.65 -14.19
N VAL A 230 -17.22 16.54 -13.19
CA VAL A 230 -17.50 16.21 -11.79
C VAL A 230 -18.83 15.46 -11.65
N VAL A 231 -19.88 15.96 -12.30
CA VAL A 231 -21.25 15.39 -12.25
C VAL A 231 -21.33 14.04 -12.97
N SER A 232 -20.69 13.89 -14.12
CA SER A 232 -20.68 12.59 -14.81
C SER A 232 -19.87 11.55 -14.03
N GLY A 233 -18.72 11.96 -13.47
CA GLY A 233 -17.84 11.11 -12.68
C GLY A 233 -18.51 10.58 -11.42
N SER A 234 -19.19 11.44 -10.66
CA SER A 234 -19.92 11.05 -9.44
C SER A 234 -21.00 10.01 -9.75
N ARG A 235 -21.75 10.20 -10.85
CA ARG A 235 -22.80 9.28 -11.30
C ARG A 235 -22.24 7.93 -11.71
N ILE A 236 -21.11 7.91 -12.42
CA ILE A 236 -20.43 6.67 -12.80
C ILE A 236 -19.98 5.90 -11.54
N LEU A 237 -19.32 6.57 -10.60
CA LEU A 237 -18.92 5.97 -9.32
C LEU A 237 -20.11 5.42 -8.54
N THR A 238 -21.14 6.25 -8.35
CA THR A 238 -22.37 5.89 -7.64
C THR A 238 -23.01 4.65 -8.24
N ARG A 239 -23.12 4.60 -9.58
CA ARG A 239 -23.73 3.46 -10.29
C ARG A 239 -22.92 2.17 -10.11
N ASP A 240 -21.59 2.25 -10.20
CA ASP A 240 -20.72 1.09 -10.07
C ASP A 240 -20.69 0.56 -8.62
N ILE A 241 -20.69 1.46 -7.64
CA ILE A 241 -20.82 1.09 -6.22
C ILE A 241 -22.20 0.51 -5.94
N LEU A 242 -23.29 1.12 -6.42
CA LEU A 242 -24.64 0.59 -6.25
C LEU A 242 -24.77 -0.85 -6.80
N ARG A 243 -24.12 -1.16 -7.92
CA ARG A 243 -24.07 -2.53 -8.47
C ARG A 243 -23.43 -3.51 -7.48
N SER A 244 -22.37 -3.08 -6.79
CA SER A 244 -21.68 -3.88 -5.77
C SER A 244 -22.53 -4.06 -4.51
N PHE A 245 -23.23 -3.00 -4.07
CA PHE A 245 -24.16 -3.06 -2.95
C PHE A 245 -25.29 -4.05 -3.17
N ARG A 246 -25.81 -4.20 -4.40
CA ARG A 246 -26.88 -5.18 -4.69
C ARG A 246 -26.48 -6.64 -4.46
N GLN A 247 -25.18 -6.93 -4.34
CA GLN A 247 -24.68 -8.28 -4.11
C GLN A 247 -24.56 -8.63 -2.62
N ILE A 248 -24.67 -7.65 -1.71
CA ILE A 248 -24.56 -7.91 -0.28
C ILE A 248 -25.85 -8.54 0.25
N SER A 249 -25.71 -9.54 1.11
CA SER A 249 -26.82 -10.21 1.79
C SER A 249 -26.65 -10.12 3.31
N LEU A 250 -27.74 -10.26 4.07
CA LEU A 250 -27.67 -10.20 5.54
C LEU A 250 -26.77 -11.31 6.10
N GLU A 251 -26.92 -12.52 5.58
CA GLU A 251 -26.06 -13.66 5.92
C GLU A 251 -24.60 -13.39 5.54
N GLY A 252 -24.38 -12.80 4.35
CA GLY A 252 -23.06 -12.42 3.88
C GLY A 252 -22.37 -11.39 4.76
N VAL A 253 -23.12 -10.43 5.30
CA VAL A 253 -22.59 -9.46 6.28
C VAL A 253 -22.22 -10.12 7.60
N TRP A 254 -23.01 -11.10 8.06
CA TRP A 254 -22.72 -11.82 9.30
C TRP A 254 -21.47 -12.70 9.18
N ASN A 255 -21.31 -13.36 8.03
CA ASN A 255 -20.25 -14.33 7.76
C ASN A 255 -19.01 -13.74 7.07
N ASP A 256 -18.94 -12.42 6.88
CA ASP A 256 -17.87 -11.74 6.13
C ASP A 256 -17.61 -12.39 4.75
N ASP A 257 -18.66 -12.50 3.94
CA ASP A 257 -18.60 -13.17 2.64
C ASP A 257 -17.70 -12.44 1.60
N CYS A 258 -17.59 -13.04 0.41
CA CYS A 258 -16.79 -12.49 -0.66
C CYS A 258 -17.31 -11.14 -1.18
N HIS A 259 -18.62 -10.88 -1.12
CA HIS A 259 -19.22 -9.63 -1.60
C HIS A 259 -18.95 -8.48 -0.63
N LEU A 260 -19.07 -8.71 0.67
CA LEU A 260 -18.70 -7.73 1.68
C LEU A 260 -17.19 -7.42 1.63
N LYS A 261 -16.34 -8.47 1.51
CA LYS A 261 -14.90 -8.30 1.34
C LYS A 261 -14.55 -7.52 0.06
N ALA A 262 -15.25 -7.78 -1.04
CA ALA A 262 -15.06 -7.04 -2.29
C ALA A 262 -15.43 -5.56 -2.13
N LEU A 263 -16.50 -5.26 -1.40
CA LEU A 263 -16.92 -3.89 -1.14
C LEU A 263 -15.92 -3.15 -0.23
N ALA A 264 -15.42 -3.79 0.83
CA ALA A 264 -14.36 -3.25 1.67
C ALA A 264 -13.08 -2.96 0.86
N ARG A 265 -12.64 -3.91 0.02
CA ARG A 265 -11.51 -3.71 -0.90
C ARG A 265 -11.73 -2.56 -1.87
N ARG A 266 -12.96 -2.39 -2.38
CA ARG A 266 -13.31 -1.30 -3.29
C ARG A 266 -13.20 0.05 -2.60
N TRP A 267 -13.68 0.16 -1.36
CA TRP A 267 -13.52 1.38 -0.55
C TRP A 267 -12.03 1.71 -0.32
N SER A 268 -11.23 0.73 0.09
CA SER A 268 -9.79 0.93 0.30
C SER A 268 -9.07 1.31 -1.00
N CYS A 269 -9.43 0.72 -2.13
CA CYS A 269 -8.87 1.11 -3.43
C CYS A 269 -9.22 2.56 -3.78
N LEU A 270 -10.48 2.98 -3.59
CA LEU A 270 -10.88 4.37 -3.83
C LEU A 270 -10.15 5.34 -2.90
N CYS A 271 -9.99 5.00 -1.62
CA CYS A 271 -9.22 5.80 -0.67
C CYS A 271 -7.77 5.97 -1.11
N HIS A 272 -7.10 4.87 -1.46
CA HIS A 272 -5.71 4.91 -1.91
C HIS A 272 -5.53 5.64 -3.24
N GLU A 273 -6.42 5.43 -4.22
CA GLU A 273 -6.35 6.17 -5.49
C GLU A 273 -6.60 7.67 -5.28
N ALA A 274 -7.51 8.05 -4.39
CA ALA A 274 -7.74 9.46 -4.05
C ALA A 274 -6.54 10.08 -3.34
N GLU A 275 -5.90 9.36 -2.41
CA GLU A 275 -4.65 9.77 -1.76
C GLU A 275 -3.51 9.97 -2.76
N GLU A 276 -3.33 9.03 -3.68
CA GLU A 276 -2.29 9.09 -4.72
C GLU A 276 -2.49 10.29 -5.66
N ILE A 277 -3.74 10.56 -6.05
CA ILE A 277 -4.09 11.75 -6.84
C ILE A 277 -3.86 13.03 -6.02
N ALA A 278 -4.29 13.05 -4.76
CA ALA A 278 -4.18 14.19 -3.87
C ALA A 278 -2.71 14.59 -3.62
N ALA A 279 -1.86 13.59 -3.34
CA ALA A 279 -0.43 13.77 -3.13
C ALA A 279 0.30 14.32 -4.37
N SER A 280 -0.23 14.08 -5.58
CA SER A 280 0.31 14.67 -6.81
C SER A 280 0.03 16.17 -6.94
N GLY A 281 -0.96 16.69 -6.20
CA GLY A 281 -1.37 18.10 -6.19
C GLY A 281 -2.13 18.59 -7.44
N ARG A 282 -2.20 17.80 -8.52
CA ARG A 282 -2.65 18.27 -9.84
C ARG A 282 -4.17 18.38 -10.00
N LEU A 283 -4.94 17.55 -9.29
CA LEU A 283 -6.38 17.38 -9.51
C LEU A 283 -7.21 17.59 -8.23
N ASN A 284 -6.65 18.24 -7.22
CA ASN A 284 -7.26 18.40 -5.91
C ASN A 284 -8.59 19.16 -5.99
N THR A 285 -8.67 20.22 -6.80
CA THR A 285 -9.91 20.98 -7.03
C THR A 285 -11.01 20.12 -7.64
N LYS A 286 -10.65 19.24 -8.59
CA LYS A 286 -11.62 18.34 -9.25
C LYS A 286 -12.06 17.21 -8.33
N LEU A 287 -11.16 16.68 -7.49
CA LEU A 287 -11.52 15.71 -6.43
C LEU A 287 -12.41 16.32 -5.33
N LEU A 288 -12.16 17.57 -4.93
CA LEU A 288 -13.03 18.29 -3.99
C LEU A 288 -14.41 18.52 -4.61
N GLY A 289 -14.46 18.95 -5.89
CA GLY A 289 -15.72 19.04 -6.63
C GLY A 289 -16.46 17.70 -6.71
N LEU A 290 -15.75 16.61 -7.00
CA LEU A 290 -16.30 15.25 -6.99
C LEU A 290 -16.85 14.86 -5.62
N SER A 291 -16.15 15.20 -4.54
CA SER A 291 -16.60 14.96 -3.17
C SER A 291 -17.88 15.73 -2.86
N GLN A 292 -17.96 17.00 -3.26
CA GLN A 292 -19.17 17.81 -3.07
C GLN A 292 -20.36 17.22 -3.82
N ASP A 293 -20.15 16.75 -5.05
CA ASP A 293 -21.22 16.16 -5.85
C ASP A 293 -21.67 14.79 -5.32
N LEU A 294 -20.75 13.96 -4.82
CA LEU A 294 -21.07 12.71 -4.11
C LEU A 294 -21.86 12.96 -2.83
N TYR A 295 -21.53 14.03 -2.09
CA TYR A 295 -22.31 14.46 -0.92
C TYR A 295 -23.74 14.85 -1.33
N ASN A 296 -23.91 15.60 -2.42
CA ASN A 296 -25.22 15.98 -2.94
C ASN A 296 -26.03 14.76 -3.42
N HIS A 297 -25.37 13.79 -4.04
CA HIS A 297 -25.96 12.51 -4.46
C HIS A 297 -26.16 11.51 -3.32
N ARG A 298 -25.68 11.84 -2.11
CA ARG A 298 -25.69 10.97 -0.93
C ARG A 298 -25.04 9.61 -1.19
N ASP A 299 -24.00 9.60 -2.00
CA ASP A 299 -23.08 8.47 -2.07
C ASP A 299 -22.03 8.61 -0.96
N PHE A 300 -22.44 8.29 0.27
CA PHE A 300 -21.55 8.40 1.43
C PHE A 300 -20.46 7.34 1.43
N PHE A 301 -20.66 6.23 0.71
CA PHE A 301 -19.64 5.21 0.55
C PHE A 301 -18.43 5.76 -0.23
N SER A 302 -18.66 6.29 -1.44
CA SER A 302 -17.58 6.85 -2.26
C SER A 302 -17.04 8.15 -1.66
N LEU A 303 -17.92 8.98 -1.09
CA LEU A 303 -17.54 10.22 -0.42
C LEU A 303 -16.50 9.98 0.68
N THR A 304 -16.81 9.07 1.62
CA THR A 304 -15.90 8.82 2.76
C THR A 304 -14.56 8.25 2.32
N ALA A 305 -14.55 7.39 1.28
CA ALA A 305 -13.30 6.89 0.69
C ALA A 305 -12.45 8.04 0.14
N ILE A 306 -13.05 8.90 -0.69
CA ILE A 306 -12.33 10.01 -1.34
C ILE A 306 -11.88 11.06 -0.32
N LEU A 307 -12.73 11.41 0.66
CA LEU A 307 -12.35 12.34 1.73
C LEU A 307 -11.18 11.79 2.56
N ARG A 308 -11.20 10.50 2.92
CA ARG A 308 -10.08 9.88 3.65
C ARG A 308 -8.80 9.92 2.81
N GLY A 309 -8.89 9.61 1.52
CA GLY A 309 -7.77 9.73 0.59
C GLY A 309 -7.23 11.15 0.48
N LEU A 310 -8.10 12.15 0.31
CA LEU A 310 -7.72 13.57 0.28
C LEU A 310 -6.99 13.99 1.56
N SER A 311 -7.53 13.61 2.72
CA SER A 311 -6.90 13.90 4.02
C SER A 311 -5.52 13.25 4.15
N ASN A 312 -5.38 11.98 3.75
CA ASN A 312 -4.09 11.28 3.77
C ASN A 312 -3.08 11.91 2.79
N GLY A 313 -3.56 12.42 1.66
CA GLY A 313 -2.76 13.13 0.66
C GLY A 313 -2.40 14.57 1.05
N GLY A 314 -2.73 15.02 2.27
CA GLY A 314 -2.40 16.35 2.79
C GLY A 314 -3.31 17.48 2.30
N VAL A 315 -4.49 17.16 1.74
CA VAL A 315 -5.47 18.18 1.34
C VAL A 315 -6.29 18.59 2.54
N GLU A 316 -6.33 19.89 2.82
CA GLU A 316 -7.19 20.45 3.85
C GLU A 316 -8.66 20.33 3.42
N LEU A 317 -9.45 19.67 4.25
CA LEU A 317 -10.88 19.47 4.02
C LEU A 317 -11.69 20.55 4.73
N GLU A 318 -12.77 21.00 4.10
CA GLU A 318 -13.74 21.87 4.77
C GLU A 318 -14.30 21.22 6.05
N PRO A 319 -14.58 21.98 7.12
CA PRO A 319 -15.06 21.44 8.40
C PRO A 319 -16.29 20.54 8.29
N VAL A 320 -17.19 20.84 7.35
CA VAL A 320 -18.41 20.05 7.11
C VAL A 320 -18.07 18.67 6.55
N LEU A 321 -17.05 18.57 5.69
CA LEU A 321 -16.62 17.32 5.07
C LEU A 321 -15.67 16.54 6.00
N SER A 322 -14.74 17.22 6.68
CA SER A 322 -13.84 16.56 7.65
C SER A 322 -14.61 15.91 8.80
N ALA A 323 -15.71 16.53 9.23
CA ALA A 323 -16.64 15.97 10.21
C ALA A 323 -17.23 14.59 9.83
N PHE A 324 -17.31 14.23 8.54
CA PHE A 324 -17.75 12.90 8.11
C PHE A 324 -16.74 11.80 8.45
N LEU A 325 -15.47 12.16 8.63
CA LEU A 325 -14.38 11.23 8.97
C LEU A 325 -14.13 11.12 10.47
N ASP A 326 -14.85 11.88 11.31
CA ASP A 326 -14.63 11.90 12.76
C ASP A 326 -15.07 10.59 13.43
N GLU A 327 -14.09 9.76 13.74
CA GLU A 327 -14.28 8.47 14.39
C GLU A 327 -14.57 8.61 15.90
N SER A 328 -14.18 9.73 16.53
CA SER A 328 -14.21 9.93 17.99
C SER A 328 -15.62 9.85 18.59
N ARG A 329 -16.63 10.19 17.78
CA ARG A 329 -18.05 10.11 18.13
C ARG A 329 -18.79 9.05 17.31
N ASN A 330 -18.11 7.97 16.95
CA ASN A 330 -18.65 6.88 16.12
C ASN A 330 -19.29 7.43 14.82
N TYR A 331 -18.59 8.34 14.13
CA TYR A 331 -19.07 8.99 12.91
C TYR A 331 -20.39 9.75 13.12
N GLY A 332 -20.53 10.45 14.25
CA GLY A 332 -21.78 11.10 14.67
C GLY A 332 -22.37 12.05 13.62
N GLN A 333 -21.53 12.86 12.98
CA GLN A 333 -21.99 13.81 11.95
C GLN A 333 -22.49 13.13 10.68
N TYR A 334 -21.80 12.07 10.25
CA TYR A 334 -22.28 11.19 9.17
C TYR A 334 -23.64 10.56 9.53
N ARG A 335 -23.77 9.99 10.73
CA ARG A 335 -25.01 9.33 11.19
C ARG A 335 -26.21 10.27 11.25
N LEU A 336 -26.01 11.52 11.65
CA LEU A 336 -27.08 12.54 11.67
C LEU A 336 -27.68 12.81 10.27
N LYS A 337 -26.92 12.55 9.21
CA LYS A 337 -27.35 12.77 7.82
C LYS A 337 -28.02 11.55 7.19
N LEU A 338 -27.75 10.35 7.68
CA LEU A 338 -28.24 9.09 7.12
C LEU A 338 -29.77 8.95 7.13
N HIS A 339 -30.43 9.43 8.18
CA HIS A 339 -31.85 9.14 8.44
C HIS A 339 -32.84 10.06 7.73
N LYS A 340 -32.35 11.05 6.98
CA LYS A 340 -33.23 12.07 6.38
C LYS A 340 -33.85 11.59 5.08
N GLU A 341 -33.06 10.93 4.22
CA GLU A 341 -33.47 10.52 2.88
C GLU A 341 -32.59 9.36 2.38
N PRO A 342 -33.00 8.61 1.33
CA PRO A 342 -32.24 7.47 0.84
C PRO A 342 -30.82 7.81 0.38
N CYS A 343 -29.87 6.91 0.62
CA CYS A 343 -28.44 7.10 0.33
C CYS A 343 -27.70 5.76 0.08
N LEU A 344 -26.47 5.84 -0.46
CA LEU A 344 -25.50 4.75 -0.37
C LEU A 344 -24.70 4.92 0.93
N PRO A 345 -24.84 4.01 1.91
CA PRO A 345 -24.24 4.19 3.22
C PRO A 345 -22.73 3.88 3.20
N PHE A 346 -21.94 4.64 3.97
CA PHE A 346 -20.66 4.16 4.47
C PHE A 346 -20.93 3.06 5.51
N ILE A 347 -20.73 1.81 5.12
CA ILE A 347 -21.24 0.63 5.86
C ILE A 347 -20.43 0.25 7.10
N TYR A 348 -19.16 0.63 7.18
CA TYR A 348 -18.25 0.20 8.25
C TYR A 348 -18.80 0.44 9.67
N PRO A 349 -19.35 1.64 10.01
CA PRO A 349 -19.88 1.89 11.35
C PRO A 349 -21.05 0.98 11.71
N PHE A 350 -21.88 0.60 10.73
CA PHE A 350 -23.01 -0.29 10.96
C PHE A 350 -22.60 -1.75 11.07
N ILE A 351 -21.58 -2.18 10.33
CA ILE A 351 -21.02 -3.52 10.47
C ILE A 351 -20.43 -3.68 11.87
N LYS A 352 -19.69 -2.68 12.35
CA LYS A 352 -19.17 -2.65 13.72
C LYS A 352 -20.29 -2.76 14.75
N ASP A 353 -21.34 -1.95 14.62
CA ASP A 353 -22.50 -1.99 15.52
C ASP A 353 -23.20 -3.35 15.49
N LEU A 354 -23.40 -3.94 14.31
CA LEU A 354 -24.04 -5.25 14.15
C LEU A 354 -23.23 -6.36 14.82
N LYS A 355 -21.91 -6.35 14.65
CA LYS A 355 -20.99 -7.31 15.31
C LYS A 355 -20.97 -7.14 16.83
N LEU A 356 -21.31 -5.95 17.34
CA LEU A 356 -21.50 -5.68 18.77
C LEU A 356 -22.91 -6.03 19.28
N GLY A 357 -23.75 -6.66 18.45
CA GLY A 357 -25.10 -7.11 18.81
C GLY A 357 -26.21 -6.08 18.57
N ASN A 358 -25.90 -4.90 17.99
CA ASN A 358 -26.92 -3.93 17.64
C ASN A 358 -27.60 -4.27 16.30
N HIS A 359 -28.60 -5.14 16.36
CA HIS A 359 -29.34 -5.59 15.17
C HIS A 359 -30.07 -4.46 14.41
N LYS A 360 -30.32 -3.29 15.02
CA LYS A 360 -30.90 -2.14 14.31
C LYS A 360 -29.96 -1.59 13.23
N ALA A 361 -28.65 -1.87 13.33
CA ALA A 361 -27.67 -1.45 12.34
C ALA A 361 -27.93 -2.01 10.93
N VAL A 362 -28.64 -3.14 10.82
CA VAL A 362 -29.07 -3.73 9.54
C VAL A 362 -29.85 -2.73 8.69
N GLN A 363 -30.69 -1.89 9.30
CA GLN A 363 -31.45 -0.86 8.58
C GLN A 363 -30.53 0.17 7.91
N GLY A 364 -29.42 0.52 8.56
CA GLY A 364 -28.41 1.42 7.99
C GLY A 364 -27.64 0.78 6.83
N ILE A 365 -27.35 -0.51 6.91
CA ILE A 365 -26.65 -1.26 5.85
C ILE A 365 -27.52 -1.38 4.60
N PHE A 366 -28.79 -1.74 4.74
CA PHE A 366 -29.71 -1.97 3.62
C PHE A 366 -30.56 -0.75 3.24
N GLY A 367 -30.26 0.43 3.80
CA GLY A 367 -30.93 1.69 3.45
C GLY A 367 -30.82 2.06 1.96
N PHE A 368 -29.81 1.51 1.26
CA PHE A 368 -29.63 1.70 -0.18
C PHE A 368 -30.76 1.11 -1.05
N LEU A 369 -31.57 0.18 -0.52
CA LEU A 369 -32.68 -0.41 -1.28
C LEU A 369 -33.71 0.66 -1.68
N CYS A 370 -33.98 1.63 -0.80
CA CYS A 370 -34.83 2.79 -1.11
C CYS A 370 -34.11 3.80 -2.03
N TYR A 371 -32.77 3.84 -2.01
CA TYR A 371 -31.97 4.74 -2.84
C TYR A 371 -32.06 4.38 -4.31
N HIS A 372 -32.05 3.07 -4.62
CA HIS A 372 -32.11 2.60 -6.00
C HIS A 372 -33.33 3.17 -6.74
N GLN A 373 -34.51 3.13 -6.12
CA GLN A 373 -35.76 3.54 -6.75
C GLN A 373 -35.74 5.01 -7.18
N ILE A 374 -35.20 5.87 -6.32
CA ILE A 374 -35.10 7.32 -6.57
C ILE A 374 -34.00 7.63 -7.59
N PHE A 375 -32.83 7.00 -7.46
CA PHE A 375 -31.69 7.29 -8.32
C PHE A 375 -31.96 6.92 -9.78
N THR A 376 -32.71 5.84 -10.06
CA THR A 376 -33.12 5.50 -11.44
C THR A 376 -34.20 6.39 -12.03
N GLN A 377 -34.97 7.11 -11.22
CA GLN A 377 -36.01 8.03 -11.71
C GLN A 377 -35.49 9.44 -11.99
N ALA A 378 -34.36 9.80 -11.39
CA ALA A 378 -33.70 11.10 -11.57
C ALA A 378 -32.64 11.13 -12.70
N MET A 379 -32.41 9.98 -13.35
CA MET A 379 -31.60 9.82 -14.56
C MET A 379 -32.50 9.74 -15.78
#